data_AF-A0A940K811-F1
#
_entry.id   AF-A0A940K811-F1
#
_cell.length_a   1.000
_cell.length_b   1.000
_cell.length_c   1.000
_cell.angle_alpha   90.00
_cell.angle_beta   90.00
_cell.angle_gamma   90.00
#
_symmetry.space_group_name_H-M   'P 1'
#
loop_
_entity.id
_entity.type
_entity.pdbx_description
1 polymer ?
#
loop_
_entity_poly.entity_id
_entity_poly.type
_entity_poly.pdbx_seq_one_letter_code
_entity_poly.pdbx_strand_id
1 'polypeptide(L)'
;MPYIAAQGNPWLTPALDAIASGDVYVDPDVKGASDLQSSLASVMPADGSIAVVVLPEAARDAQQYRTEYLDKLTKVAPQKTVILAIGDDLMADSVAIDGAEALRIANENEAQGVQQGLVETVQEIAAETPSSPGAAGGGIDPLMPAIIGGVVVVAAAVTAFGLLARRRRARTVQSASENADPVPAGIRLRVTRLRELQPLYAALPGDPIAVETAGRIGELASHVEQLFTRLDAKAGEDQSAIAEAEYSDKLARLVAALDRDYLLDLLTRPDLWDDPEERIGEVREALAALTSQILDNIKQVNARKGLLFQVSLDSLIGRSELRDWERQFKKSSGE
;
A
#
# COMPACT_ATOMS: atom_id res chain seq x y z
N MET A 1 -36.70 -3.45 23.47
CA MET A 1 -35.85 -2.62 22.60
C MET A 1 -36.06 -3.10 21.18
N PRO A 2 -36.69 -2.31 20.30
CA PRO A 2 -36.96 -2.73 18.94
C PRO A 2 -35.64 -2.76 18.14
N TYR A 3 -35.49 -3.81 17.34
CA TYR A 3 -34.42 -3.97 16.37
C TYR A 3 -34.50 -2.83 15.34
N ILE A 4 -33.47 -2.00 15.26
CA ILE A 4 -33.29 -1.07 14.13
C ILE A 4 -32.96 -1.95 12.92
N ALA A 5 -33.89 -1.95 11.96
CA ALA A 5 -33.71 -2.57 10.66
C ALA A 5 -32.47 -2.00 9.96
N ALA A 6 -31.81 -2.84 9.16
CA ALA A 6 -30.68 -2.49 8.29
C ALA A 6 -30.91 -1.17 7.53
N GLN A 7 -30.44 -0.06 8.09
CA GLN A 7 -30.26 1.16 7.34
C GLN A 7 -28.97 0.96 6.55
N GLY A 8 -29.06 1.13 5.22
CA GLY A 8 -27.89 1.15 4.35
C GLY A 8 -26.85 2.14 4.88
N ASN A 9 -25.60 1.91 4.52
CA ASN A 9 -24.49 2.76 4.95
C ASN A 9 -24.78 4.23 4.58
N PRO A 10 -24.93 5.14 5.57
CA PRO A 10 -25.48 6.47 5.35
C PRO A 10 -24.56 7.39 4.54
N TRP A 11 -23.27 7.06 4.45
CA TRP A 11 -22.28 7.84 3.69
C TRP A 11 -22.06 7.27 2.29
N LEU A 12 -22.07 5.95 2.16
CA LEU A 12 -21.72 5.28 0.90
C LEU A 12 -22.81 5.43 -0.17
N THR A 13 -24.09 5.31 0.18
CA THR A 13 -25.17 5.40 -0.82
C THR A 13 -25.22 6.79 -1.47
N PRO A 14 -25.21 7.91 -0.72
CA PRO A 14 -25.14 9.24 -1.32
C PRO A 14 -23.89 9.46 -2.18
N ALA A 15 -22.73 8.96 -1.73
CA ALA A 15 -21.50 9.06 -2.49
C ALA A 15 -21.59 8.35 -3.84
N LEU A 16 -22.10 7.10 -3.86
CA LEU A 16 -22.30 6.31 -5.08
C LEU A 16 -23.24 7.00 -6.08
N ASP A 17 -24.37 7.53 -5.59
CA ASP A 17 -25.34 8.23 -6.43
C ASP A 17 -24.74 9.51 -7.04
N ALA A 18 -23.94 10.23 -6.26
CA ALA A 18 -23.28 11.46 -6.71
C ALA A 18 -22.22 11.18 -7.78
N ILE A 19 -21.30 10.23 -7.56
CA ILE A 19 -20.23 9.94 -8.51
C ILE A 19 -20.72 9.30 -9.82
N ALA A 20 -21.90 8.67 -9.81
CA ALA A 20 -22.49 8.14 -11.03
C ALA A 20 -22.87 9.25 -12.03
N SER A 21 -22.99 10.50 -11.58
CA SER A 21 -23.42 11.64 -12.42
C SER A 21 -22.51 12.87 -12.33
N GLY A 22 -21.44 12.82 -11.54
CA GLY A 22 -20.50 13.91 -11.38
C GLY A 22 -19.11 13.45 -10.91
N ASP A 23 -18.17 14.39 -10.85
CA ASP A 23 -16.75 14.09 -10.60
C ASP A 23 -16.32 14.37 -9.16
N VAL A 24 -17.09 15.14 -8.38
CA VAL A 24 -16.74 15.48 -7.00
C VAL A 24 -17.94 15.30 -6.08
N TYR A 25 -17.76 14.49 -5.05
CA TYR A 25 -18.66 14.39 -3.91
C TYR A 25 -17.92 14.74 -2.61
N VAL A 26 -18.44 15.71 -1.87
CA VAL A 26 -17.98 16.00 -0.51
C VAL A 26 -19.18 15.89 0.40
N ASP A 27 -19.10 14.98 1.36
CA ASP A 27 -20.19 14.76 2.31
C ASP A 27 -20.43 16.03 3.16
N PRO A 28 -21.69 16.43 3.40
CA PRO A 28 -22.00 17.66 4.13
C PRO A 28 -21.52 17.66 5.58
N ASP A 29 -21.26 16.49 6.18
CA ASP A 29 -20.74 16.38 7.53
C ASP A 29 -19.21 16.62 7.60
N VAL A 30 -18.53 16.76 6.45
CA VAL A 30 -17.12 17.16 6.39
C VAL A 30 -16.97 18.63 6.76
N LYS A 31 -16.06 18.92 7.69
CA LYS A 31 -15.76 20.30 8.10
C LYS A 31 -15.26 21.11 6.89
N GLY A 32 -16.00 22.17 6.55
CA GLY A 32 -15.66 23.03 5.40
C GLY A 32 -16.04 22.43 4.05
N ALA A 33 -17.01 21.50 4.00
CA ALA A 33 -17.41 20.79 2.79
C ALA A 33 -17.59 21.67 1.54
N SER A 34 -18.29 22.81 1.67
CA SER A 34 -18.54 23.74 0.55
C SER A 34 -17.25 24.35 -0.03
N ASP A 35 -16.31 24.73 0.83
CA ASP A 35 -15.03 25.34 0.42
C ASP A 35 -14.11 24.29 -0.20
N LEU A 36 -14.10 23.08 0.36
CA LEU A 36 -13.36 21.94 -0.16
C LEU A 36 -13.91 21.52 -1.53
N GLN A 37 -15.23 21.40 -1.69
CA GLN A 37 -15.86 21.07 -2.96
C GLN A 37 -15.54 22.11 -4.04
N SER A 38 -15.56 23.40 -3.69
CA SER A 38 -15.18 24.48 -4.61
C SER A 38 -13.71 24.42 -5.01
N SER A 39 -12.82 24.10 -4.05
CA SER A 39 -11.38 23.93 -4.31
C SER A 39 -11.12 22.76 -5.24
N LEU A 40 -11.75 21.61 -4.99
CA LEU A 40 -11.64 20.40 -5.81
C LEU A 40 -12.15 20.64 -7.22
N ALA A 41 -13.33 21.25 -7.38
CA ALA A 41 -13.89 21.57 -8.69
C ALA A 41 -12.96 22.45 -9.55
N SER A 42 -12.11 23.27 -8.93
CA SER A 42 -11.16 24.13 -9.65
C SER A 42 -9.92 23.40 -10.17
N VAL A 43 -9.60 22.23 -9.63
CA VAL A 43 -8.40 21.44 -9.98
C VAL A 43 -8.72 20.15 -10.74
N MET A 44 -10.00 19.82 -10.89
CA MET A 44 -10.42 18.62 -11.61
C MET A 44 -10.09 18.73 -13.12
N PRO A 45 -9.54 17.67 -13.74
CA PRO A 45 -9.35 17.63 -15.18
C PRO A 45 -10.68 17.79 -15.93
N ALA A 46 -10.67 18.60 -16.98
CA ALA A 46 -11.87 18.86 -17.79
C ALA A 46 -12.33 17.65 -18.64
N ASP A 47 -11.54 16.58 -18.69
CA ASP A 47 -11.85 15.37 -19.45
C ASP A 47 -12.71 14.37 -18.66
N GLY A 48 -13.06 14.67 -17.39
CA GLY A 48 -13.87 13.81 -16.54
C GLY A 48 -13.20 12.46 -16.24
N SER A 49 -11.87 12.39 -16.27
CA SER A 49 -11.14 11.14 -16.06
C SER A 49 -10.99 10.73 -14.59
N ILE A 50 -11.21 11.65 -13.65
CA ILE A 50 -10.98 11.47 -12.21
C ILE A 50 -12.26 11.82 -11.44
N ALA A 51 -12.66 10.95 -10.51
CA ALA A 51 -13.65 11.23 -9.48
C ALA A 51 -12.99 11.40 -8.10
N VAL A 52 -13.51 12.32 -7.29
CA VAL A 52 -13.08 12.57 -5.92
C VAL A 52 -14.25 12.43 -4.95
N VAL A 53 -14.07 11.64 -3.91
CA VAL A 53 -15.06 11.40 -2.85
C VAL A 53 -14.43 11.75 -1.51
N VAL A 54 -15.11 12.58 -0.71
CA VAL A 54 -14.65 12.96 0.63
C VAL A 54 -15.75 12.66 1.64
N LEU A 55 -15.44 11.81 2.62
CA LEU A 55 -16.34 11.37 3.67
C LEU A 55 -15.82 11.81 5.05
N PRO A 56 -16.71 12.02 6.05
CA PRO A 56 -16.28 12.36 7.40
C PRO A 56 -15.54 11.18 8.05
N GLU A 57 -14.75 11.46 9.08
CA GLU A 57 -14.02 10.45 9.84
C GLU A 57 -14.94 9.34 10.39
N ALA A 58 -16.16 9.69 10.81
CA ALA A 58 -17.17 8.74 11.28
C ALA A 58 -17.54 7.66 10.26
N ALA A 59 -17.33 7.93 8.96
CA ALA A 59 -17.59 6.95 7.91
C ALA A 59 -16.61 5.77 7.94
N ARG A 60 -15.42 5.94 8.56
CA ARG A 60 -14.40 4.89 8.75
C ARG A 60 -14.95 3.73 9.60
N ASP A 61 -15.73 4.03 10.63
CA ASP A 61 -16.26 3.04 11.57
C ASP A 61 -17.38 2.16 10.96
N ALA A 62 -17.98 2.61 9.86
CA ALA A 62 -19.01 1.86 9.13
C ALA A 62 -18.45 1.00 7.99
N GLN A 63 -17.13 0.97 7.82
CA GLN A 63 -16.46 0.07 6.88
C GLN A 63 -16.24 -1.30 7.51
N GLN A 64 -16.46 -2.35 6.72
CA GLN A 64 -16.09 -3.73 7.04
C GLN A 64 -14.59 -3.97 6.89
N TYR A 65 -13.95 -3.26 5.95
CA TYR A 65 -12.52 -3.28 5.69
C TYR A 65 -12.06 -1.95 5.05
N ARG A 66 -10.77 -1.60 5.20
CA ARG A 66 -10.24 -0.25 4.91
C ARG A 66 -10.55 0.26 3.49
N THR A 67 -10.57 -0.63 2.50
CA THR A 67 -10.79 -0.28 1.09
C THR A 67 -12.22 -0.50 0.61
N GLU A 68 -13.17 -0.87 1.48
CA GLU A 68 -14.53 -1.26 1.06
C GLU A 68 -15.23 -0.17 0.25
N TYR A 69 -15.12 1.08 0.70
CA TYR A 69 -15.72 2.19 -0.02
C TYR A 69 -15.04 2.45 -1.35
N LEU A 70 -13.70 2.44 -1.39
CA LEU A 70 -12.95 2.61 -2.63
C LEU A 70 -13.35 1.53 -3.65
N ASP A 71 -13.37 0.25 -3.24
CA ASP A 71 -13.78 -0.86 -4.09
C ASP A 71 -15.20 -0.69 -4.68
N LYS A 72 -16.13 -0.18 -3.86
CA LYS A 72 -17.52 0.01 -4.27
C LYS A 72 -17.67 1.24 -5.18
N LEU A 73 -16.94 2.31 -4.89
CA LEU A 73 -16.93 3.52 -5.71
C LEU A 73 -16.30 3.24 -7.08
N THR A 74 -15.14 2.58 -7.15
CA THR A 74 -14.47 2.23 -8.42
C THR A 74 -15.32 1.32 -9.31
N LYS A 75 -16.21 0.50 -8.74
CA LYS A 75 -17.13 -0.35 -9.53
C LYS A 75 -18.27 0.42 -10.21
N VAL A 76 -18.62 1.60 -9.69
CA VAL A 76 -19.79 2.37 -10.14
C VAL A 76 -19.37 3.67 -10.84
N ALA A 77 -18.21 4.23 -10.49
CA ALA A 77 -17.64 5.40 -11.13
C ALA A 77 -17.45 5.19 -12.63
N PRO A 78 -17.99 6.06 -13.51
CA PRO A 78 -17.63 6.07 -14.93
C PRO A 78 -16.21 6.56 -15.19
N GLN A 79 -15.60 7.26 -14.23
CA GLN A 79 -14.25 7.80 -14.31
C GLN A 79 -13.20 6.69 -14.21
N LYS A 80 -12.01 6.95 -14.77
CA LYS A 80 -10.92 5.95 -14.78
C LYS A 80 -10.14 5.92 -13.49
N THR A 81 -10.20 6.99 -12.71
CA THR A 81 -9.52 7.13 -11.42
C THR A 81 -10.56 7.53 -10.38
N VAL A 82 -10.51 6.90 -9.20
CA VAL A 82 -11.29 7.30 -8.03
C VAL A 82 -10.33 7.63 -6.90
N ILE A 83 -10.43 8.83 -6.34
CA ILE A 83 -9.72 9.28 -5.15
C ILE A 83 -10.75 9.36 -4.02
N LEU A 84 -10.44 8.75 -2.88
CA LEU A 84 -11.29 8.73 -1.70
C LEU A 84 -10.53 9.26 -0.49
N ALA A 85 -11.13 10.21 0.20
CA ALA A 85 -10.70 10.67 1.53
C ALA A 85 -11.74 10.25 2.59
N ILE A 86 -11.29 9.70 3.71
CA ILE A 86 -12.14 9.43 4.89
C ILE A 86 -11.46 9.99 6.13
N GLY A 87 -12.01 11.08 6.66
CA GLY A 87 -11.27 11.84 7.68
C GLY A 87 -9.95 12.33 7.10
N ASP A 88 -8.84 11.93 7.70
CA ASP A 88 -7.48 12.20 7.26
C ASP A 88 -6.87 11.13 6.36
N ASP A 89 -7.47 9.95 6.22
CA ASP A 89 -6.95 8.90 5.33
C ASP A 89 -7.18 9.28 3.86
N LEU A 90 -6.15 9.16 3.02
CA LEU A 90 -6.26 9.35 1.58
C LEU A 90 -5.93 8.06 0.83
N MET A 91 -6.78 7.70 -0.12
CA MET A 91 -6.57 6.51 -0.96
C MET A 91 -7.04 6.78 -2.39
N ALA A 92 -6.47 6.06 -3.35
CA ALA A 92 -6.88 6.15 -4.74
C ALA A 92 -6.74 4.81 -5.44
N ASP A 93 -7.56 4.61 -6.46
CA ASP A 93 -7.45 3.51 -7.41
C ASP A 93 -7.62 4.07 -8.83
N SER A 94 -6.94 3.45 -9.80
CA SER A 94 -6.95 3.91 -11.19
C SER A 94 -6.79 2.74 -12.15
N VAL A 95 -7.48 2.86 -13.28
CA VAL A 95 -7.24 2.05 -14.48
C VAL A 95 -6.54 2.86 -15.58
N ALA A 96 -6.31 4.16 -15.38
CA ALA A 96 -5.61 5.03 -16.33
C ALA A 96 -4.11 5.08 -16.08
N ILE A 97 -3.71 5.08 -14.81
CA ILE A 97 -2.35 4.81 -14.35
C ILE A 97 -2.35 3.50 -13.56
N ASP A 98 -1.17 3.02 -13.18
CA ASP A 98 -1.09 1.86 -12.30
C ASP A 98 -1.81 2.15 -10.97
N GLY A 99 -2.70 1.25 -10.52
CA GLY A 99 -3.49 1.46 -9.31
C GLY A 99 -2.63 1.57 -8.04
N ALA A 100 -1.48 0.89 -7.98
CA ALA A 100 -0.55 1.05 -6.86
C ALA A 100 0.18 2.40 -6.92
N GLU A 101 0.45 2.92 -8.11
CA GLU A 101 0.97 4.26 -8.29
C GLU A 101 -0.04 5.33 -7.85
N ALA A 102 -1.31 5.19 -8.22
CA ALA A 102 -2.38 6.07 -7.74
C ALA A 102 -2.47 6.07 -6.20
N LEU A 103 -2.46 4.87 -5.59
CA LEU A 103 -2.49 4.71 -4.14
C LEU A 103 -1.24 5.29 -3.47
N ARG A 104 -0.05 5.13 -4.07
CA ARG A 104 1.21 5.71 -3.57
C ARG A 104 1.12 7.23 -3.55
N ILE A 105 0.68 7.84 -4.65
CA ILE A 105 0.49 9.29 -4.78
C ILE A 105 -0.47 9.80 -3.68
N ALA A 106 -1.60 9.12 -3.48
CA ALA A 106 -2.54 9.45 -2.41
C ALA A 106 -1.90 9.40 -1.01
N ASN A 107 -1.22 8.30 -0.68
CA ASN A 107 -0.58 8.12 0.63
C ASN A 107 0.55 9.14 0.90
N GLU A 108 1.32 9.52 -0.11
CA GLU A 108 2.40 10.52 0.05
C GLU A 108 1.85 11.91 0.36
N ASN A 109 0.68 12.24 -0.18
CA ASN A 109 0.02 13.53 0.00
C ASN A 109 -0.85 13.60 1.26
N GLU A 110 -1.12 12.46 1.92
CA GLU A 110 -1.90 12.38 3.17
C GLU A 110 -1.35 13.31 4.27
N ALA A 111 -0.02 13.38 4.39
CA ALA A 111 0.67 14.18 5.41
C ALA A 111 0.45 15.71 5.27
N GLN A 112 -0.06 16.19 4.14
CA GLN A 112 -0.33 17.61 3.89
C GLN A 112 -1.71 18.04 4.43
N GLY A 113 -2.49 17.11 4.97
CA GLY A 113 -3.86 17.33 5.41
C GLY A 113 -4.85 17.30 4.25
N VAL A 114 -6.12 17.00 4.56
CA VAL A 114 -7.17 16.62 3.59
C VAL A 114 -7.27 17.57 2.40
N GLN A 115 -7.36 18.88 2.64
CA GLN A 115 -7.58 19.85 1.55
C GLN A 115 -6.38 19.94 0.60
N GLN A 116 -5.16 20.11 1.13
CA GLN A 116 -3.96 20.24 0.32
C GLN A 116 -3.60 18.89 -0.31
N GLY A 117 -3.65 17.81 0.47
CA GLY A 117 -3.33 16.46 0.01
C GLY A 117 -4.24 15.98 -1.11
N LEU A 118 -5.55 16.27 -1.05
CA LEU A 118 -6.48 15.95 -2.14
C LEU A 118 -6.16 16.73 -3.42
N VAL A 119 -5.87 18.03 -3.30
CA VAL A 119 -5.54 18.89 -4.45
C VAL A 119 -4.25 18.39 -5.12
N GLU A 120 -3.22 18.10 -4.34
CA GLU A 120 -1.94 17.57 -4.85
C GLU A 120 -2.13 16.19 -5.49
N THR A 121 -2.89 15.29 -4.85
CA THR A 121 -3.19 13.95 -5.39
C THR A 121 -3.90 14.02 -6.75
N VAL A 122 -4.91 14.89 -6.88
CA VAL A 122 -5.61 15.10 -8.16
C VAL A 122 -4.65 15.57 -9.24
N GLN A 123 -3.78 16.53 -8.93
CA GLN A 123 -2.86 17.12 -9.91
C GLN A 123 -1.77 16.14 -10.32
N GLU A 124 -1.20 15.38 -9.40
CA GLU A 124 -0.16 14.39 -9.68
C GLU A 124 -0.72 13.22 -10.50
N ILE A 125 -1.88 12.69 -10.14
CA ILE A 125 -2.51 11.62 -10.94
C ILE A 125 -2.91 12.13 -12.33
N ALA A 126 -3.42 13.35 -12.45
CA ALA A 126 -3.75 13.95 -13.74
C ALA A 126 -2.49 14.13 -14.61
N ALA A 127 -1.35 14.46 -14.02
CA ALA A 127 -0.08 14.61 -14.73
C ALA A 127 0.50 13.26 -15.19
N GLU A 128 0.30 12.20 -14.41
CA GLU A 128 0.79 10.85 -14.72
C GLU A 128 -0.15 10.10 -15.70
N THR A 129 -1.41 10.53 -15.80
CA THR A 129 -2.38 9.92 -16.70
C THR A 129 -1.99 10.14 -18.16
N PRO A 130 -1.75 9.07 -18.95
CA PRO A 130 -1.39 9.20 -20.35
C PRO A 130 -2.53 9.88 -21.11
N SER A 131 -2.28 11.08 -21.64
CA SER A 131 -3.25 11.74 -22.51
C SER A 131 -3.45 10.87 -23.74
N SER A 132 -4.62 10.24 -23.88
CA SER A 132 -4.96 9.50 -25.10
C SER A 132 -4.95 10.46 -26.29
N PRO A 133 -4.22 10.15 -27.39
CA PRO A 133 -4.22 11.02 -28.56
C PRO A 133 -5.47 10.79 -29.40
N GLY A 134 -6.35 11.80 -29.46
CA GLY A 134 -7.42 11.91 -30.45
C GLY A 134 -8.31 13.13 -30.15
N ALA A 135 -8.65 14.04 -31.05
CA ALA A 135 -8.47 14.11 -32.50
C ALA A 135 -8.64 15.56 -32.99
N ALA A 136 -7.73 16.02 -33.85
CA ALA A 136 -7.88 16.99 -34.94
C ALA A 136 -6.45 17.18 -35.50
N GLY A 137 -6.07 16.78 -36.70
CA GLY A 137 -6.75 16.96 -37.97
C GLY A 137 -5.77 17.68 -38.91
N GLY A 138 -4.98 16.91 -39.66
CA GLY A 138 -4.38 17.32 -40.93
C GLY A 138 -3.16 18.26 -40.94
N GLY A 139 -2.11 17.83 -41.64
CA GLY A 139 -1.26 18.74 -42.44
C GLY A 139 0.12 19.08 -41.88
N ILE A 140 1.13 18.39 -42.42
CA ILE A 140 2.49 18.83 -42.79
C ILE A 140 2.93 20.24 -42.30
N ASP A 141 3.92 20.35 -41.40
CA ASP A 141 5.29 20.84 -41.68
C ASP A 141 6.14 20.94 -40.39
N PRO A 142 7.46 20.69 -40.44
CA PRO A 142 8.36 20.85 -39.29
C PRO A 142 9.07 22.20 -39.38
N LEU A 143 8.67 23.20 -38.59
CA LEU A 143 9.52 24.34 -38.18
C LEU A 143 8.77 25.32 -37.25
N MET A 144 9.38 25.52 -36.08
CA MET A 144 9.32 26.68 -35.17
C MET A 144 8.28 26.75 -34.03
N PRO A 145 8.68 27.34 -32.87
CA PRO A 145 7.96 27.32 -31.60
C PRO A 145 7.09 28.59 -31.40
N ALA A 146 6.01 28.47 -30.64
CA ALA A 146 5.24 29.61 -30.16
C ALA A 146 5.13 29.56 -28.62
N ILE A 147 5.68 30.63 -28.02
CA ILE A 147 5.62 31.02 -26.61
C ILE A 147 4.42 31.97 -26.44
N ILE A 148 3.92 32.10 -25.19
CA ILE A 148 3.07 33.16 -24.59
C ILE A 148 1.56 32.82 -24.59
N GLY A 149 0.81 32.86 -23.48
CA GLY A 149 1.06 33.30 -22.08
C GLY A 149 -0.25 33.14 -21.26
N GLY A 150 -0.34 33.36 -19.95
CA GLY A 150 0.57 33.85 -18.89
C GLY A 150 -0.18 33.87 -17.53
N VAL A 151 0.40 33.36 -16.42
CA VAL A 151 1.06 34.02 -15.24
C VAL A 151 0.04 34.68 -14.25
N VAL A 152 0.05 34.55 -12.90
CA VAL A 152 1.05 34.81 -11.83
C VAL A 152 0.55 34.23 -10.47
N VAL A 153 1.24 33.27 -9.82
CA VAL A 153 2.18 33.34 -8.65
C VAL A 153 1.68 34.00 -7.35
N VAL A 154 1.63 33.20 -6.27
CA VAL A 154 2.20 33.59 -4.96
C VAL A 154 3.07 32.43 -4.45
N ALA A 155 4.31 32.76 -4.09
CA ALA A 155 5.33 31.86 -3.58
C ALA A 155 5.66 32.18 -2.11
N ALA A 156 6.02 31.13 -1.36
CA ALA A 156 6.85 31.01 -0.13
C ALA A 156 6.13 30.08 0.88
N ALA A 157 6.72 29.00 1.44
CA ALA A 157 8.11 28.63 1.71
C ALA A 157 8.29 27.09 1.59
N VAL A 158 9.26 26.56 0.84
CA VAL A 158 10.61 26.12 1.26
C VAL A 158 10.66 25.42 2.63
N THR A 159 10.57 24.07 2.62
CA THR A 159 11.62 23.12 3.05
C THR A 159 11.16 21.67 2.81
N ALA A 160 11.82 20.95 1.90
CA ALA A 160 12.12 19.49 1.93
C ALA A 160 12.29 18.81 0.54
N PHE A 161 12.31 19.53 -0.58
CA PHE A 161 12.71 18.94 -1.88
C PHE A 161 14.21 19.15 -2.13
N GLY A 162 15.04 18.18 -1.72
CA GLY A 162 16.50 18.33 -1.77
C GLY A 162 17.35 17.07 -1.86
N LEU A 163 16.81 15.91 -2.25
CA LEU A 163 17.63 14.67 -2.32
C LEU A 163 17.53 13.81 -3.61
N LEU A 164 16.70 14.15 -4.60
CA LEU A 164 16.55 13.29 -5.78
C LEU A 164 17.34 13.70 -7.04
N ALA A 165 17.94 14.89 -7.09
CA ALA A 165 18.66 15.33 -8.30
C ALA A 165 20.16 14.98 -8.35
N ARG A 166 20.78 14.44 -7.27
CA ARG A 166 22.24 14.21 -7.23
C ARG A 166 22.69 12.81 -7.67
N ARG A 167 21.79 11.84 -7.85
CA ARG A 167 22.18 10.47 -8.27
C ARG A 167 22.29 10.23 -9.78
N ARG A 168 21.89 11.19 -10.63
CA ARG A 168 21.90 11.02 -12.10
C ARG A 168 23.22 11.39 -12.81
N ARG A 169 24.33 11.63 -12.09
CA ARG A 169 25.66 11.87 -12.71
C ARG A 169 26.77 10.90 -12.30
N ALA A 170 26.41 9.74 -11.75
CA ALA A 170 27.38 8.68 -11.48
C ALA A 170 26.77 7.31 -11.78
N ARG A 171 26.58 7.00 -13.07
CA ARG A 171 26.71 5.64 -13.65
C ARG A 171 26.48 5.69 -15.17
N THR A 172 27.42 6.33 -15.85
CA THR A 172 27.88 5.84 -17.15
C THR A 172 29.02 4.87 -16.86
N VAL A 173 28.68 3.68 -16.36
CA VAL A 173 29.59 2.53 -16.32
C VAL A 173 28.75 1.29 -16.59
N GLN A 174 28.96 0.74 -17.79
CA GLN A 174 28.83 -0.66 -18.17
C GLN A 174 27.43 -1.29 -18.15
N SER A 175 26.92 -1.46 -19.38
CA SER A 175 26.39 -2.73 -19.84
C SER A 175 27.21 -3.89 -19.28
N ALA A 176 26.61 -4.68 -18.38
CA ALA A 176 27.06 -6.00 -18.00
C ALA A 176 25.83 -6.81 -17.58
N SER A 177 25.16 -7.43 -18.56
CA SER A 177 24.46 -8.68 -18.30
C SER A 177 25.52 -9.70 -17.91
N GLU A 178 25.64 -10.01 -16.61
CA GLU A 178 26.13 -11.27 -16.02
C GLU A 178 26.14 -11.12 -14.49
N ASN A 179 25.21 -11.80 -13.80
CA ASN A 179 25.05 -11.92 -12.34
C ASN A 179 24.60 -10.66 -11.57
N ALA A 180 23.45 -10.08 -11.95
CA ALA A 180 22.66 -9.37 -10.94
C ALA A 180 22.07 -10.40 -9.97
N ASP A 181 22.29 -10.21 -8.67
CA ASP A 181 21.68 -11.05 -7.64
C ASP A 181 20.15 -10.89 -7.72
N PRO A 182 19.40 -11.98 -7.94
CA PRO A 182 17.96 -11.89 -8.20
C PRO A 182 17.14 -11.48 -6.97
N VAL A 183 17.73 -11.51 -5.77
CA VAL A 183 17.06 -11.09 -4.54
C VAL A 183 17.44 -9.64 -4.21
N PRO A 184 16.46 -8.72 -4.13
CA PRO A 184 16.74 -7.32 -3.79
C PRO A 184 17.35 -7.14 -2.40
N ALA A 185 18.08 -6.03 -2.21
CA ALA A 185 18.87 -5.80 -1.01
C ALA A 185 18.02 -5.73 0.28
N GLY A 186 16.83 -5.13 0.22
CA GLY A 186 15.91 -5.06 1.36
C GLY A 186 15.46 -6.44 1.79
N ILE A 187 15.11 -7.29 0.83
CA ILE A 187 14.67 -8.67 1.05
C ILE A 187 15.81 -9.54 1.59
N ARG A 188 17.01 -9.45 1.01
CA ARG A 188 18.19 -10.20 1.50
C ARG A 188 18.47 -9.91 2.96
N LEU A 189 18.37 -8.65 3.38
CA LEU A 189 18.57 -8.29 4.78
C LEU A 189 17.60 -9.07 5.69
N ARG A 190 16.33 -9.15 5.33
CA ARG A 190 15.31 -9.87 6.11
C ARG A 190 15.50 -11.38 6.07
N VAL A 191 15.80 -11.95 4.90
CA VAL A 191 16.08 -13.39 4.76
C VAL A 191 17.31 -13.80 5.59
N THR A 192 18.37 -13.00 5.59
CA THR A 192 19.54 -13.24 6.44
C THR A 192 19.16 -13.22 7.92
N ARG A 193 18.36 -12.24 8.36
CA ARG A 193 17.87 -12.21 9.75
C ARG A 193 17.02 -13.44 10.10
N LEU A 194 16.10 -13.86 9.24
CA LEU A 194 15.35 -15.11 9.44
C LEU A 194 16.29 -16.32 9.61
N ARG A 195 17.32 -16.44 8.77
CA ARG A 195 18.32 -17.51 8.88
C ARG A 195 19.17 -17.44 10.16
N GLU A 196 19.44 -16.25 10.66
CA GLU A 196 20.13 -16.06 11.94
C GLU A 196 19.25 -16.46 13.14
N LEU A 197 17.93 -16.29 13.04
CA LEU A 197 16.98 -16.69 14.08
C LEU A 197 16.80 -18.21 14.14
N GLN A 198 16.80 -18.90 13.00
CA GLN A 198 16.60 -20.36 12.94
C GLN A 198 17.46 -21.17 13.94
N PRO A 199 18.80 -21.00 14.02
CA PRO A 199 19.61 -21.72 14.99
C PRO A 199 19.34 -21.32 16.44
N LEU A 200 18.82 -20.11 16.71
CA LEU A 200 18.44 -19.69 18.07
C LEU A 200 17.22 -20.47 18.56
N TYR A 201 16.22 -20.65 17.71
CA TYR A 201 15.06 -21.50 18.01
C TYR A 201 15.46 -22.97 18.12
N ALA A 202 16.30 -23.48 17.21
CA ALA A 202 16.75 -24.87 17.26
C ALA A 202 17.61 -25.19 18.50
N ALA A 203 18.20 -24.18 19.14
CA ALA A 203 19.01 -24.32 20.35
C ALA A 203 18.18 -24.38 21.63
N LEU A 204 16.86 -24.10 21.59
CA LEU A 204 15.98 -24.19 22.76
C LEU A 204 15.70 -25.67 23.09
N PRO A 205 16.21 -26.18 24.22
CA PRO A 205 16.14 -27.60 24.52
C PRO A 205 14.73 -27.99 25.00
N GLY A 206 14.14 -29.00 24.36
CA GLY A 206 12.90 -29.63 24.82
C GLY A 206 11.62 -28.85 24.52
N ASP A 207 11.69 -27.74 23.78
CA ASP A 207 10.53 -26.98 23.35
C ASP A 207 10.09 -27.39 21.92
N PRO A 208 8.95 -28.11 21.77
CA PRO A 208 8.47 -28.54 20.45
C PRO A 208 8.01 -27.36 19.58
N ILE A 209 7.53 -26.27 20.18
CA ILE A 209 7.11 -25.07 19.45
C ILE A 209 8.33 -24.38 18.86
N ALA A 210 9.43 -24.30 19.61
CA ALA A 210 10.68 -23.75 19.10
C ALA A 210 11.23 -24.55 17.91
N VAL A 211 11.22 -25.89 18.00
CA VAL A 211 11.67 -26.77 16.90
C VAL A 211 10.82 -26.59 15.65
N GLU A 212 9.50 -26.54 15.79
CA GLU A 212 8.58 -26.30 14.66
C GLU A 212 8.80 -24.91 14.05
N THR A 213 8.95 -23.89 14.89
CA THR A 213 9.19 -22.50 14.47
C THR A 213 10.51 -22.38 13.71
N ALA A 214 11.58 -23.02 14.16
CA ALA A 214 12.85 -23.09 13.45
C ALA A 214 12.69 -23.70 12.04
N GLY A 215 11.90 -24.77 11.91
CA GLY A 215 11.57 -25.37 10.61
C GLY A 215 10.85 -24.38 9.69
N ARG A 216 9.77 -23.76 10.18
CA ARG A 216 8.95 -22.80 9.43
C ARG A 216 9.72 -21.54 9.01
N ILE A 217 10.63 -21.04 9.84
CA ILE A 217 11.52 -19.92 9.49
C ILE A 217 12.41 -20.30 8.29
N GLY A 218 12.98 -21.51 8.30
CA GLY A 218 13.80 -22.01 7.20
C GLY A 218 13.02 -22.16 5.89
N GLU A 219 11.78 -22.67 5.98
CA GLU A 219 10.86 -22.77 4.85
C GLU A 219 10.51 -21.39 4.27
N LEU A 220 10.13 -20.44 5.12
CA LEU A 220 9.82 -19.07 4.71
C LEU A 220 11.01 -18.43 3.99
N ALA A 221 12.21 -18.47 4.60
CA ALA A 221 13.42 -17.91 4.02
C ALA A 221 13.71 -18.50 2.63
N SER A 222 13.58 -19.81 2.48
CA SER A 222 13.72 -20.51 1.19
C SER A 222 12.68 -20.05 0.17
N HIS A 223 11.41 -19.96 0.56
CA HIS A 223 10.32 -19.55 -0.32
C HIS A 223 10.45 -18.10 -0.79
N VAL A 224 10.87 -17.18 0.08
CA VAL A 224 11.10 -15.77 -0.30
C VAL A 224 12.16 -15.68 -1.41
N GLU A 225 13.34 -16.29 -1.23
CA GLU A 225 14.39 -16.26 -2.26
C GLU A 225 13.92 -16.90 -3.57
N GLN A 226 13.17 -17.98 -3.45
CA GLN A 226 12.55 -18.70 -4.55
C GLN A 226 11.52 -17.88 -5.32
N LEU A 227 10.78 -16.99 -4.66
CA LEU A 227 9.86 -16.07 -5.31
C LEU A 227 10.65 -15.06 -6.14
N PHE A 228 11.62 -14.36 -5.54
CA PHE A 228 12.39 -13.31 -6.21
C PHE A 228 13.27 -13.86 -7.36
N THR A 229 13.86 -15.04 -7.19
CA THR A 229 14.56 -15.74 -8.28
C THR A 229 13.65 -16.01 -9.48
N ARG A 230 12.37 -16.31 -9.23
CA ARG A 230 11.40 -16.56 -10.30
C ARG A 230 10.85 -15.27 -10.90
N LEU A 231 10.70 -14.22 -10.11
CA LEU A 231 10.30 -12.90 -10.59
C LEU A 231 11.37 -12.35 -11.54
N ASP A 232 12.63 -12.40 -11.15
CA ASP A 232 13.77 -12.02 -11.99
C ASP A 232 13.76 -12.79 -13.33
N ALA A 233 13.55 -14.11 -13.27
CA ALA A 233 13.57 -14.95 -14.47
C ALA A 233 12.32 -14.83 -15.37
N LYS A 234 11.16 -14.38 -14.86
CA LYS A 234 9.86 -14.55 -15.55
C LYS A 234 8.97 -13.30 -15.61
N ALA A 235 9.17 -12.32 -14.76
CA ALA A 235 8.21 -11.23 -14.53
C ALA A 235 8.75 -9.82 -14.80
N GLY A 236 10.06 -9.67 -15.02
CA GLY A 236 10.70 -8.37 -15.28
C GLY A 236 10.99 -7.58 -13.99
N GLU A 237 11.83 -6.54 -14.11
CA GLU A 237 12.36 -5.76 -12.98
C GLU A 237 11.25 -5.04 -12.18
N ASP A 238 10.20 -4.55 -12.87
CA ASP A 238 9.08 -3.84 -12.24
C ASP A 238 8.30 -4.71 -11.24
N GLN A 239 8.08 -5.99 -11.58
CA GLN A 239 7.37 -6.93 -10.71
C GLN A 239 8.21 -7.36 -9.51
N SER A 240 9.53 -7.38 -9.66
CA SER A 240 10.45 -7.60 -8.55
C SER A 240 10.42 -6.42 -7.57
N ALA A 241 10.40 -5.19 -8.07
CA ALA A 241 10.32 -3.99 -7.24
C ALA A 241 8.99 -3.89 -6.46
N ILE A 242 7.85 -4.21 -7.09
CA ILE A 242 6.53 -4.26 -6.43
C ILE A 242 6.53 -5.31 -5.31
N ALA A 243 7.02 -6.52 -5.60
CA ALA A 243 7.13 -7.57 -4.59
C ALA A 243 8.07 -7.16 -3.45
N GLU A 244 9.18 -6.46 -3.74
CA GLU A 244 10.08 -5.96 -2.70
C GLU A 244 9.37 -4.99 -1.75
N ALA A 245 8.65 -4.01 -2.28
CA ALA A 245 7.91 -3.04 -1.47
C ALA A 245 6.88 -3.72 -0.55
N GLU A 246 6.12 -4.66 -1.10
CA GLU A 246 5.07 -5.39 -0.39
C GLU A 246 5.62 -6.31 0.72
N TYR A 247 6.68 -7.06 0.43
CA TYR A 247 7.20 -8.05 1.36
C TYR A 247 8.20 -7.49 2.37
N SER A 248 8.87 -6.38 2.07
CA SER A 248 9.91 -5.83 2.95
C SER A 248 9.38 -5.47 4.35
N ASP A 249 8.23 -4.78 4.42
CA ASP A 249 7.62 -4.41 5.70
C ASP A 249 7.05 -5.63 6.45
N LYS A 250 6.35 -6.51 5.74
CA LYS A 250 5.78 -7.75 6.31
C LYS A 250 6.87 -8.64 6.91
N LEU A 251 7.97 -8.83 6.19
CA LEU A 251 9.12 -9.58 6.67
C LEU A 251 9.83 -8.87 7.81
N ALA A 252 9.90 -7.53 7.80
CA ALA A 252 10.48 -6.77 8.91
C ALA A 252 9.69 -6.97 10.22
N ARG A 253 8.36 -6.86 10.16
CA ARG A 253 7.46 -7.09 11.31
C ARG A 253 7.54 -8.51 11.82
N LEU A 254 7.53 -9.48 10.91
CA LEU A 254 7.65 -10.89 11.29
C LEU A 254 9.02 -11.19 11.92
N VAL A 255 10.11 -10.64 11.38
CA VAL A 255 11.45 -10.78 11.99
C VAL A 255 11.46 -10.20 13.40
N ALA A 256 10.86 -9.03 13.63
CA ALA A 256 10.77 -8.43 14.96
C ALA A 256 9.97 -9.31 15.93
N ALA A 257 8.84 -9.86 15.49
CA ALA A 257 8.04 -10.79 16.30
C ALA A 257 8.79 -12.09 16.60
N LEU A 258 9.62 -12.58 15.68
CA LEU A 258 10.43 -13.78 15.89
C LEU A 258 11.74 -13.52 16.64
N ASP A 259 12.07 -12.28 16.98
CA ASP A 259 13.36 -11.96 17.59
C ASP A 259 13.44 -12.37 19.07
N ARG A 260 14.64 -12.21 19.62
CA ARG A 260 15.01 -12.47 21.02
C ARG A 260 14.14 -11.74 22.02
N ASP A 261 13.69 -10.55 21.65
CA ASP A 261 12.97 -9.64 22.53
C ASP A 261 11.45 -9.88 22.54
N TYR A 262 10.94 -10.78 21.68
CA TYR A 262 9.52 -11.11 21.64
C TYR A 262 9.27 -12.62 21.73
N LEU A 263 9.11 -13.35 20.61
CA LEU A 263 8.69 -14.76 20.69
C LEU A 263 9.73 -15.64 21.41
N LEU A 264 11.03 -15.40 21.22
CA LEU A 264 12.07 -16.14 21.96
C LEU A 264 12.02 -15.84 23.47
N ASP A 265 11.74 -14.59 23.84
CA ASP A 265 11.57 -14.24 25.26
C ASP A 265 10.34 -14.92 25.84
N LEU A 266 9.26 -14.92 25.08
CA LEU A 266 7.98 -15.50 25.46
C LEU A 266 8.07 -17.03 25.64
N LEU A 267 8.83 -17.72 24.78
CA LEU A 267 9.09 -19.16 24.92
C LEU A 267 10.01 -19.48 26.11
N THR A 268 10.93 -18.59 26.48
CA THR A 268 11.89 -18.84 27.57
C THR A 268 11.43 -18.37 28.93
N ARG A 269 10.58 -17.34 28.98
CA ARG A 269 10.10 -16.66 30.19
C ARG A 269 8.59 -16.35 30.08
N PRO A 270 7.72 -17.35 29.86
CA PRO A 270 6.29 -17.11 29.65
C PRO A 270 5.59 -16.47 30.85
N ASP A 271 6.15 -16.60 32.05
CA ASP A 271 5.64 -16.02 33.30
C ASP A 271 5.75 -14.47 33.35
N LEU A 272 6.55 -13.88 32.47
CA LEU A 272 6.72 -12.42 32.37
C LEU A 272 5.76 -11.75 31.39
N TRP A 273 4.93 -12.54 30.69
CA TRP A 273 4.03 -12.07 29.65
C TRP A 273 2.58 -12.36 30.01
N ASP A 274 1.70 -11.41 29.69
CA ASP A 274 0.26 -11.63 29.75
C ASP A 274 -0.17 -12.49 28.56
N ASP A 275 -0.99 -13.52 28.79
CA ASP A 275 -1.55 -14.41 27.75
C ASP A 275 -0.49 -15.00 26.78
N PRO A 276 0.56 -15.67 27.28
CA PRO A 276 1.67 -16.12 26.46
C PRO A 276 1.25 -17.15 25.39
N GLU A 277 0.33 -18.05 25.72
CA GLU A 277 -0.13 -19.08 24.77
C GLU A 277 -0.84 -18.48 23.55
N GLU A 278 -1.66 -17.44 23.76
CA GLU A 278 -2.37 -16.72 22.70
C GLU A 278 -1.38 -16.01 21.78
N ARG A 279 -0.45 -15.25 22.35
CA ARG A 279 0.60 -14.55 21.61
C ARG A 279 1.53 -15.48 20.82
N ILE A 280 1.88 -16.64 21.37
CA ILE A 280 2.63 -17.68 20.63
C ILE A 280 1.80 -18.14 19.43
N GLY A 281 0.50 -18.38 19.64
CA GLY A 281 -0.45 -18.74 18.58
C GLY A 281 -0.45 -17.72 17.45
N GLU A 282 -0.62 -16.44 17.77
CA GLU A 282 -0.66 -15.33 16.81
C GLU A 282 0.60 -15.26 15.94
N VAL A 283 1.80 -15.32 16.54
CA VAL A 283 3.06 -15.22 15.76
C VAL A 283 3.21 -16.44 14.84
N ARG A 284 2.83 -17.62 15.32
CA ARG A 284 2.88 -18.85 14.51
C ARG A 284 1.87 -18.83 13.37
N GLU A 285 0.68 -18.29 13.60
CA GLU A 285 -0.33 -18.10 12.56
C GLU A 285 0.15 -17.09 11.52
N ALA A 286 0.71 -15.95 11.94
CA ALA A 286 1.29 -14.96 11.04
C ALA A 286 2.42 -15.55 10.17
N LEU A 287 3.32 -16.35 10.77
CA LEU A 287 4.38 -17.07 10.07
C LEU A 287 3.80 -18.06 9.04
N ALA A 288 2.77 -18.82 9.41
CA ALA A 288 2.10 -19.76 8.52
C ALA A 288 1.38 -19.07 7.35
N ALA A 289 0.62 -18.01 7.65
CA ALA A 289 -0.12 -17.22 6.68
C ALA A 289 0.81 -16.59 5.63
N LEU A 290 1.90 -15.96 6.08
CA LEU A 290 2.88 -15.36 5.17
C LEU A 290 3.57 -16.42 4.30
N THR A 291 3.89 -17.58 4.87
CA THR A 291 4.48 -18.71 4.12
C THR A 291 3.53 -19.21 3.03
N SER A 292 2.24 -19.39 3.34
CA SER A 292 1.23 -19.80 2.36
C SER A 292 1.07 -18.78 1.24
N GLN A 293 1.00 -17.50 1.60
CA GLN A 293 0.88 -16.39 0.65
C GLN A 293 2.04 -16.39 -0.36
N ILE A 294 3.28 -16.55 0.11
CA ILE A 294 4.46 -16.60 -0.78
C ILE A 294 4.40 -17.82 -1.70
N LEU A 295 3.99 -18.98 -1.18
CA LEU A 295 3.81 -20.18 -2.00
C LEU A 295 2.77 -19.99 -3.10
N ASP A 296 1.66 -19.35 -2.79
CA ASP A 296 0.62 -19.07 -3.78
C ASP A 296 1.11 -18.08 -4.84
N ASN A 297 1.87 -17.06 -4.45
CA ASN A 297 2.50 -16.14 -5.39
C ASN A 297 3.54 -16.84 -6.28
N ILE A 298 4.33 -17.78 -5.74
CA ILE A 298 5.22 -18.63 -6.56
C ILE A 298 4.42 -19.44 -7.58
N LYS A 299 3.28 -20.03 -7.20
CA LYS A 299 2.41 -20.78 -8.13
C LYS A 299 1.88 -19.86 -9.24
N GLN A 300 1.48 -18.63 -8.90
CA GLN A 300 1.00 -17.63 -9.87
C GLN A 300 2.11 -17.25 -10.87
N VAL A 301 3.31 -16.91 -10.39
CA VAL A 301 4.49 -16.61 -11.24
C VAL A 301 4.81 -17.78 -12.17
N ASN A 302 4.71 -19.01 -11.69
CA ASN A 302 4.94 -20.20 -12.51
C ASN A 302 3.89 -20.40 -13.60
N ALA A 303 2.64 -20.04 -13.35
CA ALA A 303 1.53 -20.24 -14.29
C ALA A 303 1.54 -19.26 -15.48
N ARG A 304 2.45 -18.27 -15.53
CA ARG A 304 2.51 -17.20 -16.57
C ARG A 304 1.18 -16.46 -16.79
N LYS A 305 0.25 -16.55 -15.85
CA LYS A 305 -0.79 -15.53 -15.71
C LYS A 305 0.00 -14.29 -15.31
N GLY A 306 0.15 -13.33 -16.23
CA GLY A 306 0.82 -12.05 -15.93
C GLY A 306 0.35 -11.61 -14.55
N LEU A 307 1.29 -11.33 -13.65
CA LEU A 307 1.05 -11.21 -12.21
C LEU A 307 -0.18 -10.34 -11.93
N LEU A 308 -1.32 -10.99 -11.81
CA LEU A 308 -2.51 -10.40 -11.24
C LEU A 308 -2.27 -10.50 -9.74
N PHE A 309 -1.42 -9.60 -9.21
CA PHE A 309 -1.43 -9.20 -7.79
C PHE A 309 -2.77 -8.52 -7.42
N GLN A 310 -3.85 -8.79 -8.16
CA GLN A 310 -5.13 -8.11 -8.12
C GLN A 310 -6.15 -8.82 -7.22
N VAL A 311 -5.79 -9.94 -6.58
CA VAL A 311 -6.74 -10.64 -5.68
C VAL A 311 -6.03 -11.26 -4.46
N SER A 312 -6.58 -10.88 -3.31
CA SER A 312 -6.53 -11.44 -1.96
C SER A 312 -5.25 -11.28 -1.15
N LEU A 313 -5.25 -10.26 -0.27
CA LEU A 313 -4.56 -10.28 1.01
C LEU A 313 -5.35 -9.56 2.13
N ASP A 314 -6.67 -9.78 2.17
CA ASP A 314 -7.49 -9.36 3.31
C ASP A 314 -8.38 -10.49 3.88
N SER A 315 -8.08 -11.74 3.54
CA SER A 315 -8.71 -12.90 4.17
C SER A 315 -7.61 -13.78 4.72
N LEU A 316 -7.10 -13.46 5.91
CA LEU A 316 -6.50 -14.39 6.90
C LEU A 316 -5.68 -13.74 8.03
N ILE A 317 -5.75 -12.42 8.27
CA ILE A 317 -5.18 -11.86 9.50
C ILE A 317 -6.22 -10.92 10.11
N GLY A 318 -6.90 -11.41 11.16
CA GLY A 318 -7.81 -10.62 11.97
C GLY A 318 -7.07 -9.40 12.54
N ARG A 319 -7.32 -8.22 11.96
CA ARG A 319 -6.67 -6.95 12.32
C ARG A 319 -7.13 -6.33 13.65
N SER A 320 -7.89 -7.05 14.48
CA SER A 320 -8.20 -6.62 15.85
C SER A 320 -7.10 -6.99 16.84
N GLU A 321 -6.48 -8.16 16.71
CA GLU A 321 -5.50 -8.69 17.68
C GLU A 321 -4.11 -8.03 17.50
N LEU A 322 -3.69 -7.79 16.25
CA LEU A 322 -2.40 -7.12 15.95
C LEU A 322 -2.34 -5.64 16.37
N ARG A 323 -3.49 -4.97 16.49
CA ARG A 323 -3.59 -3.55 16.91
C ARG A 323 -3.63 -3.40 18.43
N ASP A 324 -4.14 -4.42 19.12
CA ASP A 324 -4.04 -4.56 20.57
C ASP A 324 -2.63 -4.98 20.99
N TRP A 325 -1.99 -5.81 20.17
CA TRP A 325 -0.57 -6.12 20.25
C TRP A 325 0.33 -4.87 20.14
N GLU A 326 0.08 -3.99 19.16
CA GLU A 326 0.84 -2.73 18.99
C GLU A 326 0.66 -1.75 20.17
N ARG A 327 -0.56 -1.69 20.74
CA ARG A 327 -0.83 -0.88 21.94
C ARG A 327 -0.12 -1.41 23.19
N GLN A 328 -0.01 -2.71 23.34
CA GLN A 328 0.65 -3.32 24.49
C GLN A 328 2.18 -3.29 24.37
N PHE A 329 2.73 -3.40 23.16
CA PHE A 329 4.17 -3.29 22.89
C PHE A 329 4.72 -1.87 23.15
N LYS A 330 4.01 -0.81 22.75
CA LYS A 330 4.38 0.57 23.10
C LYS A 330 4.35 0.78 24.62
N LYS A 331 3.34 0.23 25.28
CA LYS A 331 3.17 0.32 26.75
C LYS A 331 4.25 -0.42 27.54
N SER A 332 4.81 -1.53 27.03
CA SER A 332 5.87 -2.30 27.70
C SER A 332 7.29 -1.80 27.35
N SER A 333 7.46 -1.17 26.18
CA SER A 333 8.75 -0.66 25.68
C SER A 333 9.11 0.74 26.21
N GLY A 334 8.22 1.36 27.00
CA GLY A 334 8.50 2.62 27.71
C GLY A 334 8.56 3.87 26.83
N GLU A 335 7.80 3.90 25.74
CA GLU A 335 7.47 5.10 24.94
C GLU A 335 6.02 5.54 25.15
#